data_AF-A0A2V7FSY0-F1
#
_entry.id   AF-A0A2V7FSY0-F1
#
_cell.length_a   1.000
_cell.length_b   1.000
_cell.length_c   1.000
_cell.angle_alpha   90.00
_cell.angle_beta   90.00
_cell.angle_gamma   90.00
#
_symmetry.space_group_name_H-M   'P 1'
#
loop_
_entity.id
_entity.type
_entity.pdbx_description
1 polymer ?
#
loop_
_entity_poly.entity_id
_entity_poly.type
_entity_poly.pdbx_seq_one_letter_code
_entity_poly.pdbx_strand_id
1 'polypeptide(L)'
;MSRRGFTLIELLIVVVIIGLLAAIAIPKFSNTKEKAYVAAMKSDLRNLATAEEAFFYDSSKYTTSFALMGNFLSSAGVVLVINEA
;
A
#
# COMPACT_ATOMS: atom_id res chain seq x y z
N MET A 1 37.06 -37.72 -9.69
CA MET A 1 36.29 -36.47 -9.85
C MET A 1 36.32 -35.72 -8.53
N SER A 2 37.19 -34.73 -8.38
CA SER A 2 37.36 -34.00 -7.12
C SER A 2 36.15 -33.09 -6.89
N ARG A 3 35.37 -33.37 -5.85
CA ARG A 3 34.38 -32.43 -5.33
C ARG A 3 35.14 -31.30 -4.64
N ARG A 4 35.10 -30.10 -5.22
CA ARG A 4 35.54 -28.89 -4.52
C ARG A 4 34.55 -28.63 -3.38
N GLY A 5 35.02 -28.74 -2.14
CA GLY A 5 34.25 -28.33 -0.97
C GLY A 5 34.20 -26.81 -0.88
N PHE A 6 33.05 -26.28 -0.46
CA PHE A 6 32.88 -24.85 -0.18
C PHE A 6 33.52 -24.53 1.17
N THR A 7 34.18 -23.38 1.29
CA THR A 7 34.82 -22.99 2.56
C THR A 7 33.81 -22.33 3.50
N LEU A 8 34.00 -22.49 4.81
CA LEU A 8 33.17 -21.81 5.80
C LEU A 8 33.28 -20.29 5.73
N ILE A 9 34.46 -19.78 5.35
CA ILE A 9 34.70 -18.34 5.21
C ILE A 9 33.94 -17.74 4.02
N GLU A 10 33.82 -18.47 2.91
CA GLU A 10 33.00 -18.05 1.78
C GLU A 10 31.53 -17.93 2.20
N LEU A 11 30.99 -18.88 2.98
CA LEU A 11 29.60 -18.78 3.44
C LEU A 11 29.42 -17.63 4.42
N LEU A 12 30.39 -17.43 5.31
CA LEU A 12 30.35 -16.38 6.33
C LEU A 12 30.30 -14.98 5.68
N ILE A 13 31.13 -14.71 4.68
CA ILE A 13 31.13 -13.42 4.00
C ILE A 13 29.80 -13.19 3.27
N VAL A 14 29.23 -14.23 2.64
CA VAL A 14 27.96 -14.14 1.93
C VAL A 14 26.81 -13.76 2.88
N VAL A 15 26.69 -14.41 4.04
CA VAL A 15 25.61 -14.08 4.98
C VAL A 15 25.78 -12.68 5.59
N VAL A 16 27.02 -12.22 5.79
CA VAL A 16 27.31 -10.85 6.24
C VAL A 16 26.85 -9.82 5.19
N ILE A 17 27.16 -10.05 3.91
CA ILE A 17 26.74 -9.14 2.82
C ILE A 17 25.20 -9.14 2.70
N ILE A 18 24.54 -10.31 2.73
CA ILE A 18 23.08 -10.39 2.70
C ILE A 18 22.46 -9.69 3.91
N GLY A 19 23.05 -9.86 5.10
CA GLY A 19 22.61 -9.18 6.32
C GLY A 19 22.71 -7.65 6.22
N LEU A 20 23.81 -7.13 5.68
CA LEU A 20 23.99 -5.69 5.46
C LEU A 20 22.98 -5.12 4.45
N LEU A 21 22.77 -5.82 3.34
CA LEU A 21 21.78 -5.41 2.33
C LEU A 21 20.36 -5.45 2.89
N ALA A 22 20.00 -6.51 3.64
CA ALA A 22 18.70 -6.65 4.27
C ALA A 22 18.43 -5.55 5.31
N ALA A 23 19.44 -5.19 6.12
CA ALA A 23 19.33 -4.14 7.13
C ALA A 23 18.98 -2.76 6.53
N ILE A 24 19.46 -2.46 5.31
CA ILE A 24 19.13 -1.20 4.61
C ILE A 24 17.82 -1.35 3.81
N ALA A 25 17.61 -2.49 3.17
CA ALA A 25 16.48 -2.71 2.26
C ALA A 25 15.13 -2.79 2.98
N ILE A 26 15.07 -3.48 4.13
CA ILE A 26 13.81 -3.67 4.89
C ILE A 26 13.18 -2.33 5.33
N PRO A 27 13.88 -1.42 6.05
CA PRO A 27 13.28 -0.16 6.46
C PRO A 27 12.95 0.73 5.26
N LYS A 28 13.80 0.73 4.22
CA LYS A 28 13.54 1.49 2.99
C LYS A 28 12.26 1.02 2.30
N PHE A 29 12.07 -0.28 2.17
CA PHE A 29 10.88 -0.85 1.55
C PHE A 29 9.61 -0.57 2.37
N SER A 30 9.70 -0.63 3.71
CA SER A 30 8.60 -0.25 4.60
C SER A 30 8.17 1.21 4.38
N ASN A 31 9.12 2.14 4.35
CA ASN A 31 8.83 3.55 4.11
C ASN A 31 8.24 3.81 2.71
N THR A 32 8.71 3.08 1.68
CA THR A 32 8.14 3.20 0.32
C THR A 32 6.72 2.66 0.27
N LYS A 33 6.43 1.53 0.94
CA LYS A 33 5.07 0.99 1.06
C LYS A 33 4.11 1.97 1.72
N GLU A 34 4.52 2.56 2.84
CA GLU A 34 3.71 3.57 3.55
C GLU A 34 3.37 4.75 2.63
N LYS A 35 4.36 5.29 1.92
CA LYS A 35 4.13 6.37 0.94
C LYS A 35 3.18 5.96 -0.17
N ALA A 36 3.26 4.71 -0.63
CA ALA A 36 2.33 4.19 -1.63
C ALA A 36 0.89 4.10 -1.09
N TYR A 37 0.70 3.65 0.16
CA TYR A 37 -0.61 3.64 0.81
C TYR A 37 -1.18 5.05 0.98
N VAL A 38 -0.35 6.03 1.39
CA VAL A 38 -0.79 7.43 1.51
C VAL A 38 -1.18 8.02 0.16
N ALA A 39 -0.43 7.72 -0.90
CA ALA A 39 -0.75 8.16 -2.26
C ALA A 39 -2.06 7.53 -2.75
N ALA A 40 -2.25 6.22 -2.53
CA ALA A 40 -3.49 5.51 -2.87
C ALA A 40 -4.69 6.07 -2.11
N MET A 41 -4.57 6.26 -0.79
CA MET A 41 -5.60 6.87 0.04
C MET A 41 -6.00 8.26 -0.47
N LYS A 42 -5.03 9.10 -0.85
CA LYS A 42 -5.32 10.43 -1.40
C LYS A 42 -6.04 10.36 -2.75
N SER A 43 -5.72 9.39 -3.59
CA SER A 43 -6.42 9.14 -4.85
C SER A 43 -7.85 8.68 -4.58
N ASP A 44 -8.03 7.73 -3.68
CA ASP A 44 -9.33 7.20 -3.31
C ASP A 44 -10.24 8.29 -2.74
N LEU A 45 -9.74 9.16 -1.86
CA LEU A 45 -10.51 10.29 -1.32
C LEU A 45 -10.97 11.27 -2.41
N ARG A 46 -10.16 11.49 -3.45
CA ARG A 46 -10.55 12.35 -4.58
C ARG A 46 -11.66 11.70 -5.40
N ASN A 47 -11.51 10.42 -5.70
CA ASN A 47 -12.53 9.65 -6.42
C ASN A 47 -13.83 9.59 -5.62
N LEU A 48 -13.73 9.44 -4.30
CA LEU A 48 -14.87 9.46 -3.38
C LEU A 48 -15.59 10.81 -3.39
N ALA A 49 -14.85 11.91 -3.32
CA ALA A 49 -15.44 13.26 -3.39
C ALA A 49 -16.18 13.47 -4.72
N THR A 50 -15.60 13.06 -5.85
CA THR A 50 -16.28 13.12 -7.16
C THR A 50 -17.54 12.27 -7.20
N ALA A 51 -17.52 11.09 -6.57
CA ALA A 51 -18.70 10.22 -6.51
C ALA A 51 -19.79 10.77 -5.55
N GLU A 52 -19.41 11.42 -4.45
CA GLU A 52 -20.34 12.16 -3.57
C GLU A 52 -20.98 13.32 -4.32
N GLU A 53 -20.18 14.12 -5.04
CA GLU A 53 -20.68 15.24 -5.84
C GLU A 53 -21.68 14.76 -6.90
N ALA A 54 -21.36 13.67 -7.61
CA ALA A 54 -22.27 13.05 -8.57
C ALA A 54 -23.60 12.63 -7.93
N PHE A 55 -23.55 11.99 -6.76
CA PHE A 55 -24.76 11.61 -6.02
C PHE A 55 -25.56 12.84 -5.54
N PHE A 56 -24.87 13.90 -5.10
CA PHE A 56 -25.50 15.14 -4.68
C PHE A 56 -26.25 15.82 -5.83
N TYR A 57 -25.72 15.79 -7.05
CA TYR A 57 -26.43 16.34 -8.21
C TYR A 57 -27.79 15.66 -8.45
N ASP A 58 -27.90 14.36 -8.18
CA ASP A 58 -29.13 13.60 -8.38
C ASP A 58 -30.08 13.66 -7.17
N SER A 59 -29.53 13.65 -5.95
CA SER A 59 -30.29 13.46 -4.71
C SER A 59 -30.36 14.70 -3.80
N SER A 60 -29.65 15.79 -4.14
CA SER A 60 -29.52 17.03 -3.35
C SER A 60 -29.09 16.83 -1.89
N LYS A 61 -28.39 15.73 -1.62
CA LYS A 61 -27.87 15.36 -0.29
C LYS A 61 -26.64 14.48 -0.47
N TYR A 62 -25.75 14.52 0.52
CA TYR A 62 -24.62 13.60 0.61
C TYR A 62 -25.07 12.27 1.23
N THR A 63 -24.20 11.25 1.13
CA THR A 63 -24.50 9.93 1.69
C THR A 63 -23.31 9.33 2.44
N THR A 64 -23.60 8.38 3.31
CA THR A 64 -22.58 7.54 3.94
C THR A 64 -22.46 6.17 3.28
N SER A 65 -23.31 5.89 2.28
CA SER A 65 -23.39 4.58 1.63
C SER A 65 -22.62 4.54 0.33
N PHE A 66 -21.49 3.82 0.32
CA PHE A 66 -20.69 3.58 -0.89
C PHE A 66 -21.47 2.92 -2.04
N ALA A 67 -22.55 2.20 -1.74
CA ALA A 67 -23.40 1.57 -2.76
C ALA A 67 -24.18 2.61 -3.58
N LEU A 68 -24.57 3.73 -2.96
CA LEU A 68 -25.25 4.83 -3.63
C LEU A 68 -24.30 5.68 -4.47
N MET A 69 -22.99 5.54 -4.24
CA MET A 69 -21.90 6.21 -4.94
C MET A 69 -21.30 5.35 -6.06
N GLY A 70 -22.12 4.52 -6.72
CA GLY A 70 -21.65 3.67 -7.82
C GLY A 70 -20.79 2.48 -7.38
N ASN A 71 -21.02 1.95 -6.17
CA ASN A 71 -20.23 0.87 -5.56
C ASN A 71 -18.75 1.20 -5.47
N PHE A 72 -18.44 2.33 -4.82
CA PHE A 72 -17.06 2.74 -4.59
C PHE A 72 -16.25 1.63 -3.89
N LEU A 73 -15.07 1.31 -4.44
CA LEU A 73 -14.12 0.35 -3.88
C LEU A 73 -12.81 1.08 -3.53
N SER A 74 -12.32 0.91 -2.31
CA SER A 74 -11.02 1.47 -1.90
C SER A 74 -9.85 0.64 -2.45
N SER A 75 -8.71 1.30 -2.60
CA SER A 75 -7.46 0.67 -2.99
C SER A 75 -6.98 -0.33 -1.93
N ALA A 76 -6.25 -1.37 -2.34
CA ALA A 76 -5.78 -2.43 -1.44
C ALA A 76 -4.92 -1.88 -0.29
N GLY A 77 -5.27 -2.25 0.96
CA GLY A 77 -4.60 -1.77 2.17
C GLY A 77 -5.09 -0.41 2.67
N VAL A 78 -6.09 0.20 2.02
CA VAL A 78 -6.78 1.42 2.47
C VAL A 78 -8.20 1.08 2.87
N VAL A 79 -8.60 1.52 4.07
CA VAL A 79 -9.98 1.41 4.56
C VAL A 79 -10.54 2.83 4.69
N LEU A 80 -11.68 3.07 4.07
CA LEU A 80 -12.41 4.34 4.15
C LEU A 80 -13.72 4.11 4.91
N VAL A 81 -14.03 5.02 5.81
CA VAL A 81 -15.27 5.03 6.59
C VAL A 81 -15.83 6.45 6.56
N ILE A 82 -17.09 6.57 6.16
CA ILE A 82 -17.84 7.83 6.21
C ILE A 82 -18.74 7.74 7.44
N ASN A 83 -18.45 8.54 8.47
CA ASN A 83 -19.19 8.50 9.72
C ASN A 83 -20.48 9.34 9.66
N GLU A 84 -20.49 10.40 8.84
CA GLU A 84 -21.56 11.38 8.75
C GLU A 84 -21.68 11.90 7.30
N ALA A 85 -22.89 12.33 6.92
CA ALA A 85 -23.22 12.89 5.60
C ALA A 85 -23.90 14.26 5.75
#